data_AF-A0A5H2XRV5-F1
#
_entry.id   AF-A0A5H2XRV5-F1
#
_cell.length_a   1.000
_cell.length_b   1.000
_cell.length_c   1.000
_cell.angle_alpha   90.00
_cell.angle_beta   90.00
_cell.angle_gamma   90.00
#
_symmetry.space_group_name_H-M   'P 1'
#
loop_
_entity.id
_entity.type
_entity.pdbx_description
1 polymer ?
#
loop_
_entity_poly.entity_id
_entity_poly.type
_entity_poly.pdbx_seq_one_letter_code
_entity_poly.pdbx_strand_id
1 'polypeptide(L)'
;MAGEKDEVLKEKESASSSSAPTSNRHPIASTRLEVDKFNGSNNFGMWQCEVMDVLYQQELDMVLEDKPEDIDDKQWTRINLHACATIRSFLDKELKYPYMKETSAKKLWMKLEEKYMTKSAENRLFLKKRLFRFQYRSGISMHEHLNDYNKILADLANLDVIIPDEDKALCLLNSLPDDYDHLTTTLLYGKSEVKLDEVSAALVNHECRKKEQKTQNSQTEALVARGRTEERKSGKRGKSRSKSRGKFPAKDECAFCRQKGHWKKDCPKLKNKEKEKAGSEANVAKSGDEDFEFALASSSADGHSTEWILDSGCTYHMCPIREWFSSFEELDGGVVLMGKIMPAKHKG
;
A
#
# COMPACT_ATOMS: atom_id res chain seq x y z
N MET A 1 -34.57 -70.40 59.64
CA MET A 1 -33.55 -69.78 58.75
C MET A 1 -33.62 -70.51 57.42
N ALA A 2 -34.45 -70.02 56.51
CA ALA A 2 -34.59 -70.46 55.13
C ALA A 2 -35.49 -69.47 54.40
N GLY A 3 -35.23 -69.25 53.11
CA GLY A 3 -36.27 -68.90 52.13
C GLY A 3 -36.55 -67.41 51.91
N GLU A 4 -35.76 -66.78 51.04
CA GLU A 4 -36.14 -66.50 49.64
C GLU A 4 -37.55 -65.94 49.31
N LYS A 5 -37.54 -64.80 48.57
CA LYS A 5 -38.46 -64.31 47.52
C LYS A 5 -39.85 -63.71 47.89
N ASP A 6 -40.10 -62.48 47.44
CA ASP A 6 -40.83 -62.13 46.18
C ASP A 6 -40.88 -60.59 46.00
N GLU A 7 -40.38 -60.06 44.87
CA GLU A 7 -41.13 -59.39 43.76
C GLU A 7 -41.84 -58.08 44.14
N VAL A 8 -41.95 -57.00 43.34
CA VAL A 8 -41.50 -56.50 42.03
C VAL A 8 -41.98 -55.04 42.03
N LEU A 9 -41.25 -54.10 41.42
CA LEU A 9 -41.82 -53.09 40.51
C LEU A 9 -40.68 -52.35 39.78
N LYS A 10 -40.72 -52.49 38.45
CA LYS A 10 -39.92 -51.77 37.46
C LYS A 10 -40.28 -50.29 37.48
N GLU A 11 -39.30 -49.42 37.26
CA GLU A 11 -39.33 -48.49 36.13
C GLU A 11 -37.91 -48.08 35.72
N LYS A 12 -37.72 -47.98 34.41
CA LYS A 12 -36.46 -47.72 33.72
C LYS A 12 -36.31 -46.21 33.55
N GLU A 13 -35.16 -45.65 33.92
CA GLU A 13 -34.67 -44.41 33.32
C GLU A 13 -33.26 -44.61 32.76
N SER A 14 -33.12 -44.08 31.55
CA SER A 14 -32.06 -44.26 30.57
C SER A 14 -30.75 -43.60 30.97
N ALA A 15 -29.65 -44.32 30.76
CA ALA A 15 -28.30 -43.83 30.84
C ALA A 15 -28.03 -42.76 29.76
N SER A 16 -27.67 -41.56 30.19
CA SER A 16 -27.03 -40.54 29.36
C SER A 16 -25.52 -40.66 29.53
N SER A 17 -24.85 -41.16 28.50
CA SER A 17 -23.40 -41.24 28.39
C SER A 17 -22.82 -39.83 28.16
N SER A 18 -22.10 -39.28 29.12
CA SER A 18 -21.33 -38.04 28.94
C SER A 18 -20.09 -38.32 28.10
N SER A 19 -20.17 -38.05 26.80
CA SER A 19 -19.03 -38.01 25.89
C SER A 19 -18.14 -36.81 26.23
N ALA A 20 -16.87 -37.06 26.56
CA ALA A 20 -15.84 -36.03 26.67
C ALA A 20 -15.68 -35.29 25.32
N PRO A 21 -15.44 -33.96 25.31
CA PRO A 21 -15.28 -33.24 24.06
C PRO A 21 -13.91 -33.56 23.47
N THR A 22 -13.89 -34.41 22.45
CA THR A 22 -12.74 -34.54 21.56
C THR A 22 -12.59 -33.21 20.82
N SER A 23 -11.57 -32.45 21.19
CA SER A 23 -11.14 -31.26 20.46
C SER A 23 -10.64 -31.67 19.07
N ASN A 24 -11.57 -31.83 18.13
CA ASN A 24 -11.28 -31.90 16.70
C ASN A 24 -10.79 -30.51 16.25
N ARG A 25 -9.49 -30.26 16.43
CA ARG A 25 -8.82 -29.14 15.76
C ARG A 25 -8.58 -29.55 14.32
N HIS A 26 -9.28 -28.88 13.41
CA HIS A 26 -8.98 -28.94 11.99
C HIS A 26 -7.50 -28.55 11.75
N PRO A 27 -6.77 -29.22 10.85
CA PRO A 27 -5.45 -28.78 10.46
C PRO A 27 -5.59 -27.39 9.86
N ILE A 28 -5.06 -26.37 10.55
CA ILE A 28 -4.84 -25.08 9.91
C ILE A 28 -3.85 -25.37 8.78
N ALA A 29 -4.29 -25.17 7.54
CA ALA A 29 -3.41 -25.29 6.40
C ALA A 29 -2.20 -24.40 6.68
N SER A 30 -1.02 -25.02 6.78
CA SER A 30 0.25 -24.33 7.01
C SER A 30 0.47 -23.35 5.88
N THR A 31 -0.02 -22.11 6.03
CA THR A 31 0.45 -20.96 5.27
C THR A 31 1.94 -20.93 5.48
N ARG A 32 2.69 -21.29 4.44
CA ARG A 32 4.14 -21.31 4.46
C ARG A 32 4.59 -19.87 4.65
N LEU A 33 4.87 -19.47 5.88
CA LEU A 33 5.46 -18.17 6.16
C LEU A 33 6.78 -18.13 5.39
N GLU A 34 6.83 -17.25 4.39
CA GLU A 34 8.03 -17.02 3.59
C GLU A 34 8.93 -16.08 4.40
N VAL A 35 9.55 -16.64 5.44
CA VAL A 35 10.51 -15.91 6.26
C VAL A 35 11.82 -15.82 5.47
N ASP A 36 12.29 -14.59 5.28
CA ASP A 36 13.56 -14.34 4.61
C ASP A 36 14.73 -14.96 5.39
N LYS A 37 15.72 -15.48 4.66
CA LYS A 37 16.90 -16.03 5.32
C LYS A 37 17.70 -14.93 5.98
N PHE A 38 18.07 -15.12 7.24
CA PHE A 38 19.02 -14.26 7.92
C PHE A 38 20.39 -14.39 7.29
N ASN A 39 20.92 -13.29 6.76
CA ASN A 39 22.22 -13.22 6.10
C ASN A 39 23.25 -12.42 6.93
N GLY A 40 22.88 -11.96 8.13
CA GLY A 40 23.77 -11.22 9.02
C GLY A 40 23.77 -9.70 8.77
N SER A 41 23.11 -9.25 7.70
CA SER A 41 22.97 -7.82 7.36
C SER A 41 21.52 -7.34 7.37
N ASN A 42 20.56 -8.25 7.27
CA ASN A 42 19.14 -7.96 7.47
C ASN A 42 18.83 -7.71 8.96
N ASN A 43 17.67 -7.08 9.19
CA ASN A 43 17.19 -6.74 10.52
C ASN A 43 16.97 -8.03 11.33
N PHE A 44 17.82 -8.27 12.33
CA PHE A 44 17.74 -9.48 13.14
C PHE A 44 16.49 -9.51 14.01
N GLY A 45 16.05 -8.37 14.56
CA GLY A 45 14.86 -8.34 15.42
C GLY A 45 13.59 -8.76 14.68
N MET A 46 13.40 -8.28 13.45
CA MET A 46 12.28 -8.64 12.60
C MET A 46 12.36 -10.12 12.20
N TRP A 47 13.53 -10.58 11.77
CA TRP A 47 13.75 -11.99 11.48
C TRP A 47 13.48 -12.88 12.71
N GLN A 48 13.91 -12.44 13.89
CA GLN A 48 13.71 -13.17 15.15
C GLN A 48 12.22 -13.29 15.48
N CYS A 49 11.45 -12.21 15.32
CA CYS A 49 10.00 -12.23 15.46
C CYS A 49 9.35 -13.21 14.46
N GLU A 50 9.70 -13.13 13.18
CA GLU A 50 9.13 -14.01 12.14
C GLU A 50 9.45 -15.49 12.39
N VAL A 51 10.67 -15.81 12.80
CA VAL A 51 11.04 -17.19 13.15
C VAL A 51 10.34 -17.64 14.43
N MET A 52 10.15 -16.74 15.40
CA MET A 52 9.38 -17.05 16.61
C MET A 52 7.93 -17.40 16.26
N ASP A 53 7.29 -16.64 15.36
CA ASP A 53 5.94 -16.93 14.88
C ASP A 53 5.85 -18.29 14.19
N VAL A 54 6.88 -18.66 13.41
CA VAL A 54 6.96 -20.01 12.81
C VAL A 54 7.08 -21.10 13.89
N LEU A 55 7.88 -20.88 14.93
CA LEU A 55 8.02 -21.84 16.03
C LEU A 55 6.70 -22.01 16.78
N TYR A 56 5.96 -20.92 17.04
CA TYR A 56 4.63 -20.99 17.64
C TYR A 56 3.63 -21.76 16.76
N GLN A 57 3.61 -21.49 15.45
CA GLN A 57 2.73 -22.22 14.52
C GLN A 57 3.05 -23.71 14.44
N GLN A 58 4.30 -24.10 14.68
CA GLN A 58 4.74 -25.49 14.68
C GLN A 58 4.68 -26.14 16.08
N GLU A 59 4.23 -25.41 17.11
CA GLU A 59 4.20 -25.85 18.51
C GLU A 59 5.61 -26.26 19.02
N LEU A 60 6.63 -25.49 18.64
CA LEU A 60 8.04 -25.73 18.95
C LEU A 60 8.64 -24.67 19.89
N ASP A 61 7.89 -23.64 20.24
CA ASP A 61 8.33 -22.52 21.08
C ASP A 61 8.80 -22.96 22.47
N MET A 62 8.17 -23.99 23.04
CA MET A 62 8.47 -24.50 24.39
C MET A 62 9.93 -24.93 24.60
N VAL A 63 10.67 -25.28 23.54
CA VAL A 63 12.08 -25.72 23.66
C VAL A 63 13.08 -24.57 23.76
N LEU A 64 12.60 -23.33 23.66
CA LEU A 64 13.36 -22.13 24.00
C LEU A 64 13.40 -21.90 25.52
N GLU A 65 12.48 -22.53 26.26
CA GLU A 65 12.41 -22.52 27.72
C GLU A 65 13.07 -23.76 28.36
N ASP A 66 13.08 -23.81 29.69
CA ASP A 66 13.55 -25.00 30.41
C ASP A 66 12.59 -26.18 30.23
N LYS A 67 13.15 -27.39 30.22
CA LYS A 67 12.41 -28.63 29.99
C LYS A 67 11.31 -28.81 31.06
N PRO A 68 10.02 -28.95 30.67
CA PRO A 68 8.95 -29.32 31.59
C PRO A 68 9.13 -30.74 32.16
N GLU A 69 8.75 -30.95 33.42
CA GLU A 69 8.85 -32.25 34.11
C GLU A 69 7.98 -33.34 33.46
N ASP A 70 6.87 -32.93 32.83
CA ASP A 70 5.82 -33.82 32.31
C ASP A 70 6.18 -34.47 30.96
N ILE A 71 7.31 -34.09 30.35
CA ILE A 71 7.69 -34.49 28.99
C ILE A 71 8.81 -35.52 29.03
N ASP A 72 8.60 -36.64 28.33
CA ASP A 72 9.61 -37.67 28.15
C ASP A 72 10.87 -37.15 27.44
N ASP A 73 12.05 -37.65 27.83
CA ASP A 73 13.34 -37.22 27.29
C ASP A 73 13.44 -37.42 25.77
N LYS A 74 12.87 -38.49 25.21
CA LYS A 74 12.91 -38.75 23.77
C LYS A 74 12.00 -37.79 23.01
N GLN A 75 10.81 -37.52 23.57
CA GLN A 75 9.89 -36.54 23.00
C GLN A 75 10.51 -35.14 23.01
N TRP A 76 11.06 -34.72 24.14
CA TRP A 76 11.77 -33.45 24.28
C TRP A 76 12.90 -33.32 23.26
N THR A 77 13.75 -34.35 23.16
CA THR A 77 14.87 -34.35 22.21
C THR A 77 14.40 -34.19 20.77
N ARG A 78 13.29 -34.85 20.39
CA ARG A 78 12.72 -34.75 19.04
C ARG A 78 12.21 -33.34 18.75
N ILE A 79 11.44 -32.73 19.66
CA ILE A 79 10.91 -31.36 19.50
C ILE A 79 12.07 -30.36 19.44
N ASN A 80 13.05 -30.51 20.33
CA ASN A 80 14.21 -29.63 20.38
C ASN A 80 15.07 -29.72 19.10
N LEU A 81 15.29 -30.92 18.55
CA LEU A 81 16.00 -31.09 17.28
C LEU A 81 15.19 -30.54 16.10
N HIS A 82 13.86 -30.64 16.14
CA HIS A 82 12.98 -30.05 15.13
C HIS A 82 13.11 -28.52 15.15
N ALA A 83 13.02 -27.88 16.31
CA ALA A 83 13.23 -26.45 16.45
C ALA A 83 14.63 -26.01 15.99
N CYS A 84 15.68 -26.77 16.34
CA CYS A 84 17.03 -26.52 15.84
C CYS A 84 17.10 -26.56 14.30
N ALA A 85 16.38 -27.49 13.67
CA ALA A 85 16.33 -27.60 12.22
C ALA A 85 15.55 -26.43 11.60
N THR A 86 14.40 -26.06 12.18
CA THR A 86 13.58 -24.92 11.78
C THR A 86 14.37 -23.62 11.84
N ILE A 87 15.00 -23.30 12.97
CA ILE A 87 15.83 -22.08 13.14
C ILE A 87 16.96 -22.05 12.10
N ARG A 88 17.70 -23.17 11.93
CA ARG A 88 18.79 -23.25 10.94
C ARG A 88 18.29 -23.18 9.50
N SER A 89 17.03 -23.52 9.22
CA SER A 89 16.48 -23.44 7.87
C SER A 89 16.37 -22.00 7.38
N PHE A 90 16.10 -21.07 8.30
CA PHE A 90 16.00 -19.63 8.08
C PHE A 90 17.32 -18.87 8.22
N LEU A 91 18.45 -19.56 8.37
CA LEU A 91 19.78 -18.94 8.25
C LEU A 91 20.31 -19.08 6.82
N ASP A 92 21.10 -18.11 6.35
CA ASP A 92 21.89 -18.27 5.15
C ASP A 92 22.99 -19.34 5.34
N LYS A 93 23.43 -19.98 4.25
CA LYS A 93 24.39 -21.09 4.27
C LYS A 93 25.66 -20.74 5.05
N GLU A 94 26.20 -19.53 4.88
CA GLU A 94 27.43 -19.10 5.55
C GLU A 94 27.25 -19.02 7.07
N LEU A 95 26.06 -18.61 7.52
CA LEU A 95 25.73 -18.51 8.93
C LEU A 95 25.39 -19.85 9.57
N LYS A 96 25.17 -20.92 8.81
CA LYS A 96 24.90 -22.26 9.38
C LYS A 96 26.16 -22.92 9.96
N TYR A 97 27.34 -22.65 9.39
CA TYR A 97 28.57 -23.34 9.78
C TYR A 97 28.91 -23.20 11.28
N PRO A 98 28.85 -22.00 11.90
CA PRO A 98 29.13 -21.84 13.32
C PRO A 98 28.17 -22.60 14.24
N TYR A 99 26.95 -22.85 13.79
CA TYR A 99 25.86 -23.40 14.59
C TYR A 99 25.54 -24.86 14.26
N MET A 100 26.26 -25.49 13.33
CA MET A 100 25.94 -26.84 12.83
C MET A 100 26.02 -27.93 13.92
N LYS A 101 26.89 -27.74 14.92
CA LYS A 101 27.10 -28.68 16.04
C LYS A 101 26.18 -28.41 17.23
N GLU A 102 25.45 -27.31 17.23
CA GLU A 102 24.55 -26.98 18.34
C GLU A 102 23.30 -27.85 18.27
N THR A 103 23.04 -28.59 19.34
CA THR A 103 21.92 -29.53 19.44
C THR A 103 20.82 -29.03 20.34
N SER A 104 20.99 -27.88 21.01
CA SER A 104 19.96 -27.25 21.85
C SER A 104 19.40 -26.01 21.17
N ALA A 105 18.08 -25.97 20.98
CA ALA A 105 17.38 -24.85 20.36
C ALA A 105 17.52 -23.59 21.20
N LYS A 106 17.33 -23.70 22.52
CA LYS A 106 17.59 -22.63 23.49
C LYS A 106 19.02 -22.06 23.38
N LYS A 107 20.06 -22.91 23.37
CA LYS A 107 21.46 -22.44 23.23
C LYS A 107 21.71 -21.80 21.87
N LEU A 108 21.16 -22.37 20.80
CA LEU A 108 21.25 -21.81 19.46
C LEU A 108 20.63 -20.41 19.40
N TRP A 109 19.42 -20.28 19.95
CA TRP A 109 18.67 -19.03 20.00
C TRP A 109 19.43 -17.95 20.78
N MET A 110 19.88 -18.27 21.99
CA MET A 110 20.67 -17.35 22.83
C MET A 110 21.97 -16.92 22.15
N LYS A 111 22.70 -17.82 21.48
CA LYS A 111 23.94 -17.45 20.78
C LYS A 111 23.70 -16.50 19.61
N LEU A 112 22.59 -16.69 18.88
CA LEU A 112 22.20 -15.79 17.81
C LEU A 112 21.84 -14.41 18.38
N GLU A 113 21.03 -14.39 19.44
CA GLU A 113 20.64 -13.17 20.13
C GLU A 113 21.84 -12.44 20.74
N GLU A 114 22.74 -13.15 21.42
CA GLU A 114 23.97 -12.58 21.97
C GLU A 114 24.85 -11.97 20.88
N LYS A 115 24.91 -12.56 19.68
CA LYS A 115 25.76 -12.06 18.60
C LYS A 115 25.14 -10.88 17.84
N TYR A 116 23.83 -10.89 17.63
CA TYR A 116 23.15 -9.96 16.72
C TYR A 116 22.21 -8.96 17.41
N MET A 117 21.76 -9.27 18.63
CA MET A 117 20.95 -8.40 19.51
C MET A 117 21.70 -7.98 20.78
N THR A 118 23.01 -8.20 20.86
CA THR A 118 23.77 -7.60 21.95
C THR A 118 23.52 -6.09 21.94
N LYS A 119 23.15 -5.56 23.11
CA LYS A 119 23.20 -4.13 23.45
C LYS A 119 24.65 -3.61 23.50
N SER A 120 25.52 -4.18 22.67
CA SER A 120 26.91 -3.78 22.53
C SER A 120 26.95 -2.35 22.03
N ALA A 121 27.92 -1.59 22.53
CA ALA A 121 28.10 -0.21 22.11
C ALA A 121 28.36 -0.15 20.60
N GLU A 122 29.01 -1.16 20.05
CA GLU A 122 29.34 -1.34 18.65
C GLU A 122 28.10 -1.45 17.77
N ASN A 123 27.15 -2.33 18.11
CA ASN A 123 25.90 -2.52 17.35
C ASN A 123 25.04 -1.24 17.38
N ARG A 124 24.89 -0.65 18.57
CA ARG A 124 24.21 0.63 18.73
C ARG A 124 24.84 1.74 17.90
N LEU A 125 26.17 1.87 17.92
CA LEU A 125 26.89 2.88 17.13
C LEU A 125 26.79 2.60 15.64
N PHE A 126 26.80 1.34 15.22
CA PHE A 126 26.61 0.95 13.83
C PHE A 126 25.23 1.36 13.31
N LEU A 127 24.16 1.04 14.06
CA LEU A 127 22.79 1.42 13.69
C LEU A 127 22.59 2.94 13.71
N LYS A 128 23.14 3.66 14.70
CA LYS A 128 23.13 5.13 14.70
C LYS A 128 23.86 5.71 13.48
N LYS A 129 25.04 5.18 13.12
CA LYS A 129 25.76 5.60 11.90
C LYS A 129 24.93 5.33 10.65
N ARG A 130 24.22 4.20 10.58
CA ARG A 130 23.34 3.84 9.47
C ARG A 130 22.15 4.81 9.39
N LEU A 131 21.55 5.18 10.52
CA LEU A 131 20.46 6.15 10.60
C LEU A 131 20.91 7.54 10.09
N PHE A 132 22.03 8.07 10.60
CA PHE A 132 22.51 9.40 10.21
C PHE A 132 22.99 9.48 8.75
N ARG A 133 23.38 8.35 8.17
CA ARG A 133 23.80 8.25 6.77
C ARG A 133 22.69 7.70 5.87
N PHE A 134 21.47 7.59 6.37
CA PHE A 134 20.35 7.10 5.59
C PHE A 134 20.00 8.14 4.52
N GLN A 135 19.85 7.66 3.29
CA GLN A 135 19.70 8.48 2.09
C GLN A 135 18.74 7.81 1.12
N TYR A 136 17.89 8.60 0.48
CA TYR A 136 16.95 8.16 -0.52
C TYR A 136 17.68 7.63 -1.75
N ARG A 137 17.28 6.45 -2.22
CA ARG A 137 17.87 5.83 -3.40
C ARG A 137 17.02 6.11 -4.63
N SER A 138 17.65 6.54 -5.72
CA SER A 138 16.91 6.70 -6.98
C SER A 138 16.40 5.34 -7.45
N GLY A 139 15.10 5.25 -7.76
CA GLY A 139 14.47 4.04 -8.30
C GLY A 139 13.61 3.25 -7.32
N ILE A 140 13.63 3.56 -6.02
CA ILE A 140 12.68 3.01 -5.04
C ILE A 140 11.49 3.96 -4.86
N SER A 141 10.35 3.42 -4.41
CA SER A 141 9.18 4.21 -4.02
C SER A 141 9.42 4.94 -2.69
N MET A 142 8.68 6.03 -2.43
CA MET A 142 8.77 6.70 -1.12
C MET A 142 8.30 5.78 0.02
N HIS A 143 7.34 4.91 -0.27
CA HIS A 143 6.86 3.92 0.69
C HIS A 143 7.95 2.92 1.09
N GLU A 144 8.73 2.40 0.14
CA GLU A 144 9.88 1.54 0.43
C GLU A 144 10.95 2.25 1.26
N HIS A 145 11.25 3.51 0.93
CA HIS A 145 12.20 4.34 1.68
C HIS A 145 11.78 4.51 3.15
N LEU A 146 10.50 4.82 3.37
CA LEU A 146 9.93 4.93 4.72
C LEU A 146 9.96 3.61 5.48
N ASN A 147 9.68 2.49 4.80
CA ASN A 147 9.73 1.17 5.41
C ASN A 147 11.16 0.83 5.87
N ASP A 148 12.16 1.06 5.01
CA ASP A 148 13.56 0.83 5.36
C ASP A 148 14.07 1.76 6.47
N TYR A 149 13.57 2.99 6.52
CA TYR A 149 13.82 3.92 7.64
C TYR A 149 13.23 3.39 8.96
N ASN A 150 11.96 2.97 8.94
CA ASN A 150 11.26 2.45 10.10
C ASN A 150 11.90 1.16 10.64
N LYS A 151 12.43 0.30 9.77
CA LYS A 151 13.21 -0.89 10.19
C LYS A 151 14.43 -0.50 11.03
N ILE A 152 15.16 0.56 10.66
CA ILE A 152 16.33 1.03 11.44
C ILE A 152 15.87 1.57 12.80
N LEU A 153 14.74 2.28 12.84
CA LEU A 153 14.18 2.78 14.10
C LEU A 153 13.72 1.65 15.03
N ALA A 154 13.09 0.62 14.47
CA ALA A 154 12.69 -0.58 15.21
C ALA A 154 13.92 -1.31 15.78
N ASP A 155 14.99 -1.46 15.00
CA ASP A 155 16.26 -2.03 15.47
C ASP A 155 16.86 -1.22 16.62
N LEU A 156 16.82 0.10 16.54
CA LEU A 156 17.32 0.98 17.61
C LEU A 156 16.44 0.90 18.86
N ALA A 157 15.12 0.81 18.71
CA ALA A 157 14.18 0.62 19.82
C ALA A 157 14.40 -0.73 20.53
N ASN A 158 14.68 -1.80 19.78
CA ASN A 158 15.01 -3.12 20.34
C ASN A 158 16.30 -3.13 21.18
N LEU A 159 17.19 -2.16 20.96
CA LEU A 159 18.40 -1.96 21.77
C LEU A 159 18.20 -0.94 22.91
N ASP A 160 16.95 -0.62 23.25
CA ASP A 160 16.55 0.41 24.23
C ASP A 160 17.09 1.82 23.90
N VAL A 161 17.29 2.13 22.62
CA VAL A 161 17.71 3.47 22.19
C VAL A 161 16.47 4.29 21.86
N ILE A 162 16.10 5.17 22.78
CA ILE A 162 15.04 6.14 22.57
C ILE A 162 15.59 7.29 21.72
N ILE A 163 14.95 7.52 20.57
CA ILE A 163 15.20 8.67 19.71
C ILE A 163 13.99 9.59 19.80
N PRO A 164 14.16 10.88 20.16
CA PRO A 164 13.08 11.86 20.12
C PRO A 164 12.40 11.91 18.75
N ASP A 165 11.10 12.15 18.73
CA ASP A 165 10.35 12.12 17.47
C ASP A 165 10.79 13.22 16.49
N GLU A 166 11.19 14.37 17.03
CA GLU A 166 11.80 15.48 16.29
C GLU A 166 13.10 15.04 15.57
N ASP A 167 13.97 14.28 16.26
CA ASP A 167 15.21 13.77 15.67
C ASP A 167 14.93 12.74 14.58
N LYS A 168 13.88 11.91 14.74
CA LYS A 168 13.45 10.99 13.69
C LYS A 168 12.98 11.75 12.45
N ALA A 169 12.10 12.74 12.65
CA ALA A 169 11.61 13.58 11.57
C ALA A 169 12.75 14.31 10.85
N LEU A 170 13.69 14.90 11.59
CA LEU A 170 14.86 15.58 11.02
C LEU A 170 15.77 14.63 10.24
N CYS A 171 16.06 13.44 10.78
CA CYS A 171 16.86 12.44 10.07
C CYS A 171 16.19 11.99 8.76
N LEU A 172 14.86 11.82 8.77
CA LEU A 172 14.10 11.47 7.58
C LEU A 172 14.14 12.60 6.55
N LEU A 173 13.95 13.86 6.95
CA LEU A 173 14.02 15.01 6.04
C LEU A 173 15.41 15.17 5.41
N ASN A 174 16.49 14.98 6.19
CA ASN A 174 17.88 15.01 5.70
C ASN A 174 18.26 13.82 4.81
N SER A 175 17.43 12.77 4.77
CA SER A 175 17.65 11.63 3.88
C SER A 175 17.16 11.87 2.46
N LEU A 176 16.34 12.90 2.24
CA LEU A 176 15.70 13.17 0.95
C LEU A 176 16.66 13.88 -0.01
N PRO A 177 16.49 13.67 -1.33
CA PRO A 177 17.26 14.41 -2.33
C PRO A 177 16.73 15.84 -2.47
N ASP A 178 17.57 16.74 -3.02
CA ASP A 178 17.30 18.17 -3.22
C ASP A 178 15.95 18.48 -3.91
N ASP A 179 15.45 17.54 -4.72
CA ASP A 179 14.11 17.55 -5.31
C ASP A 179 12.96 17.77 -4.31
N TYR A 180 13.19 17.51 -3.02
CA TYR A 180 12.22 17.66 -1.94
C TYR A 180 12.47 18.90 -1.06
N ASP A 181 13.46 19.74 -1.37
CA ASP A 181 13.84 20.90 -0.54
C ASP A 181 12.68 21.85 -0.25
N HIS A 182 11.81 22.09 -1.23
CA HIS A 182 10.64 22.95 -1.05
C HIS A 182 9.63 22.33 -0.08
N LEU A 183 9.42 21.01 -0.15
CA LEU A 183 8.57 20.28 0.78
C LEU A 183 9.18 20.32 2.19
N THR A 184 10.48 20.04 2.32
CA THR A 184 11.22 20.10 3.59
C THR A 184 11.09 21.48 4.23
N THR A 185 11.31 22.55 3.47
CA THR A 185 11.18 23.93 3.95
C THR A 185 9.76 24.22 4.43
N THR A 186 8.74 23.77 3.68
CA THR A 186 7.33 23.97 4.03
C THR A 186 6.93 23.19 5.29
N LEU A 187 7.47 21.98 5.47
CA LEU A 187 7.20 21.16 6.65
C LEU A 187 7.86 21.70 7.92
N LEU A 188 9.00 22.38 7.80
CA LEU A 188 9.70 23.01 8.92
C LEU A 188 9.16 24.41 9.24
N TYR A 189 8.63 25.13 8.25
CA TYR A 189 8.21 26.51 8.42
C TYR A 189 7.03 26.65 9.39
N GLY A 190 7.23 27.43 10.46
CA GLY A 190 6.17 27.81 11.41
C GLY A 190 5.68 26.69 12.33
N LYS A 191 6.31 25.50 12.31
CA LYS A 191 6.00 24.41 13.24
C LYS A 191 6.90 24.48 14.48
N SER A 192 6.30 24.30 15.65
CA SER A 192 7.00 24.24 16.94
C SER A 192 7.54 22.84 17.24
N GLU A 193 6.85 21.81 16.76
CA GLU A 193 7.22 20.40 16.87
C GLU A 193 6.94 19.72 15.53
N VAL A 194 7.80 18.77 15.14
CA VAL A 194 7.63 17.99 13.91
C VAL A 194 7.59 16.52 14.29
N LYS A 195 6.47 15.86 13.96
CA LYS A 195 6.28 14.43 14.21
C LYS A 195 6.65 13.59 12.99
N LEU A 196 7.18 12.39 13.23
CA LEU A 196 7.56 11.46 12.17
C LEU A 196 6.36 11.09 11.28
N ASP A 197 5.19 10.89 11.88
CA ASP A 197 3.97 10.50 11.15
C ASP A 197 3.50 11.58 10.18
N GLU A 198 3.56 12.84 10.58
CA GLU A 198 3.19 13.98 9.73
C GLU A 198 4.13 14.11 8.54
N VAL A 199 5.44 13.95 8.75
CA VAL A 199 6.45 13.99 7.68
C VAL A 199 6.25 12.80 6.73
N SER A 200 6.03 11.61 7.27
CA SER A 200 5.79 10.39 6.48
C SER A 200 4.55 10.54 5.58
N ALA A 201 3.44 11.04 6.13
CA ALA A 201 2.22 11.30 5.37
C ALA A 201 2.42 12.37 4.30
N ALA A 202 3.14 13.47 4.61
CA ALA A 202 3.44 14.53 3.65
C ALA A 202 4.29 14.03 2.48
N LEU A 203 5.25 13.14 2.74
CA LEU A 203 6.12 12.57 1.71
C LEU A 203 5.35 11.66 0.75
N VAL A 204 4.48 10.79 1.27
CA VAL A 204 3.62 9.92 0.44
C VAL A 204 2.66 10.77 -0.42
N ASN A 205 2.04 11.79 0.18
CA ASN A 205 1.15 12.70 -0.54
C ASN A 205 1.88 13.49 -1.64
N HIS A 206 3.11 13.94 -1.39
CA HIS A 206 3.92 14.62 -2.38
C HIS A 206 4.28 13.70 -3.55
N GLU A 207 4.64 12.44 -3.29
CA GLU A 207 4.91 11.47 -4.35
C GLU A 207 3.67 11.21 -5.21
N CYS A 208 2.49 11.08 -4.59
CA CYS A 208 1.21 10.91 -5.28
C CYS A 208 0.93 12.08 -6.24
N ARG A 209 1.02 13.32 -5.74
CA ARG A 209 0.84 14.54 -6.55
C ARG A 209 1.85 14.64 -7.69
N LYS A 210 3.12 14.26 -7.47
CA LYS A 210 4.18 14.27 -8.51
C LYS A 210 3.87 13.24 -9.61
N LYS A 211 3.27 12.10 -9.28
CA LYS A 211 2.81 11.09 -10.26
C LYS A 211 1.63 11.60 -11.08
N GLU A 212 0.62 12.21 -10.45
CA GLU A 212 -0.54 12.80 -11.14
C GLU A 212 -0.14 13.88 -12.14
N GLN A 213 0.77 14.78 -11.76
CA GLN A 213 1.26 15.85 -12.65
C GLN A 213 2.04 15.31 -13.86
N LYS A 214 2.82 14.23 -13.70
CA LYS A 214 3.50 13.58 -14.83
C LYS A 214 2.50 12.95 -15.81
N THR A 215 1.44 12.33 -15.32
CA THR A 215 0.37 11.77 -16.16
C THR A 215 -0.39 12.86 -16.92
N GLN A 216 -0.70 13.98 -16.25
CA GLN A 216 -1.35 15.13 -16.89
C GLN A 216 -0.44 15.79 -17.94
N ASN A 217 0.85 15.99 -17.64
CA ASN A 217 1.80 16.55 -18.60
C ASN A 217 1.96 15.65 -19.84
N SER A 218 2.05 14.33 -19.67
CA SER A 218 2.08 13.36 -20.77
C SER A 218 0.82 13.43 -21.65
N GLN A 219 -0.37 13.55 -21.05
CA GLN A 219 -1.61 13.73 -21.78
C GLN A 219 -1.65 15.08 -22.52
N THR A 220 -1.15 16.16 -21.92
CA THR A 220 -1.09 17.47 -22.60
C THR A 220 -0.08 17.49 -23.74
N GLU A 221 1.07 16.83 -23.62
CA GLU A 221 2.06 16.72 -24.70
C GLU A 221 1.50 15.91 -25.89
N ALA A 222 0.74 14.84 -25.64
CA ALA A 222 0.04 14.08 -26.68
C ALA A 222 -1.05 14.91 -27.39
N LEU A 223 -1.71 15.84 -26.68
CA LEU A 223 -2.69 16.76 -27.26
C LEU A 223 -2.03 17.87 -28.09
N VAL A 224 -0.81 18.31 -27.74
CA VAL A 224 -0.06 19.32 -28.50
C VAL A 224 0.62 18.71 -29.74
N ALA A 225 0.96 17.41 -29.71
CA ALA A 225 1.55 16.71 -30.85
C ALA A 225 0.59 16.52 -32.05
N ARG A 226 -0.73 16.60 -31.84
CA ARG A 226 -1.74 16.55 -32.93
C ARG A 226 -1.90 17.87 -33.70
N GLY A 227 -1.18 18.92 -33.31
CA GLY A 227 -1.38 20.28 -33.81
C GLY A 227 -0.20 20.89 -34.55
N ARG A 228 0.65 20.14 -35.25
CA ARG A 228 1.65 20.71 -36.19
C ARG A 228 2.19 19.66 -37.16
N THR A 229 1.47 19.46 -38.25
CA THR A 229 2.00 18.75 -39.42
C THR A 229 2.96 19.69 -40.16
N GLU A 230 4.27 19.56 -39.91
CA GLU A 230 5.32 20.06 -40.80
C GLU A 230 5.38 19.15 -42.04
N GLU A 231 4.53 19.40 -43.04
CA GLU A 231 4.76 18.91 -44.40
C GLU A 231 5.43 20.02 -45.23
N ARG A 232 6.76 20.07 -45.21
CA ARG A 232 7.54 20.76 -46.25
C ARG A 232 7.67 19.87 -47.47
N LYS A 233 6.71 19.93 -48.39
CA LYS A 233 6.89 19.39 -49.76
C LYS A 233 7.36 20.49 -50.70
N SER A 234 8.58 20.29 -51.20
CA SER A 234 9.17 20.97 -52.34
C SER A 234 8.33 20.77 -53.60
N GLY A 235 7.97 21.86 -54.28
CA GLY A 235 7.26 21.81 -55.56
C GLY A 235 7.18 23.17 -56.24
N LYS A 236 8.11 23.46 -57.15
CA LYS A 236 8.06 24.61 -58.06
C LYS A 236 6.95 24.42 -59.11
N ARG A 237 6.01 25.37 -59.20
CA ARG A 237 5.48 25.92 -60.47
C ARG A 237 4.54 27.09 -60.17
N GLY A 238 4.86 28.28 -60.72
CA GLY A 238 4.10 29.50 -60.48
C GLY A 238 2.88 29.66 -61.40
N LYS A 239 1.91 30.47 -60.97
CA LYS A 239 1.23 31.50 -61.78
C LYS A 239 0.33 32.39 -60.91
N SER A 240 0.65 33.68 -60.92
CA SER A 240 -0.14 34.91 -60.69
C SER A 240 -1.57 34.93 -60.08
N ARG A 241 -1.78 36.00 -59.29
CA ARG A 241 -3.02 36.79 -59.02
C ARG A 241 -4.09 36.08 -58.17
N SER A 242 -4.39 36.55 -56.96
CA SER A 242 -5.20 37.77 -56.78
C SER A 242 -5.25 38.24 -55.31
N LYS A 243 -5.39 39.56 -55.15
CA LYS A 243 -5.58 40.29 -53.89
C LYS A 243 -6.94 39.93 -53.24
N SER A 244 -6.95 39.69 -51.93
CA SER A 244 -8.08 40.05 -51.08
C SER A 244 -7.58 40.54 -49.71
N ARG A 245 -7.72 41.85 -49.52
CA ARG A 245 -7.49 42.56 -48.25
C ARG A 245 -8.59 42.16 -47.26
N GLY A 246 -8.23 41.44 -46.20
CA GLY A 246 -9.05 41.36 -44.99
C GLY A 246 -9.00 42.70 -44.25
N LYS A 247 -10.14 43.40 -44.21
CA LYS A 247 -10.35 44.70 -43.54
C LYS A 247 -9.98 44.61 -42.05
N PHE A 248 -8.93 45.33 -41.64
CA PHE A 248 -8.85 45.82 -40.27
C PHE A 248 -10.02 46.81 -40.05
N PRO A 249 -10.72 46.77 -38.90
CA PRO A 249 -11.73 47.79 -38.58
C PRO A 249 -11.04 49.17 -38.51
N ALA A 250 -11.71 50.20 -39.03
CA ALA A 250 -11.20 51.56 -38.97
C ALA A 250 -10.94 51.96 -37.50
N LYS A 251 -9.96 52.84 -37.26
CA LYS A 251 -9.43 53.26 -35.93
C LYS A 251 -10.46 53.78 -34.91
N ASP A 252 -11.74 53.77 -35.24
CA ASP A 252 -12.82 54.33 -34.43
C ASP A 252 -14.11 53.50 -34.48
N GLU A 253 -14.03 52.19 -34.74
CA GLU A 253 -15.17 51.24 -34.71
C GLU A 253 -15.03 50.19 -33.61
N CYS A 254 -16.08 50.02 -32.80
CA CYS A 254 -16.12 49.03 -31.74
C CYS A 254 -16.09 47.60 -32.29
N ALA A 255 -15.10 46.80 -31.88
CA ALA A 255 -14.95 45.42 -32.35
C ALA A 255 -16.08 44.46 -31.92
N PHE A 256 -16.94 44.85 -30.97
CA PHE A 256 -18.07 44.02 -30.50
C PHE A 256 -19.39 44.38 -31.19
N CYS A 257 -19.79 45.66 -31.17
CA CYS A 257 -21.08 46.10 -31.74
C CYS A 257 -20.98 46.77 -33.12
N ARG A 258 -19.76 46.97 -33.64
CA ARG A 258 -19.44 47.62 -34.93
C ARG A 258 -19.97 49.05 -35.09
N GLN A 259 -20.30 49.73 -33.99
CA GLN A 259 -20.66 51.16 -33.99
C GLN A 259 -19.41 52.03 -33.81
N LYS A 260 -19.44 53.25 -34.37
CA LYS A 260 -18.33 54.21 -34.29
C LYS A 260 -18.30 54.99 -32.97
N GLY A 261 -17.14 55.52 -32.58
CA GLY A 261 -16.98 56.45 -31.46
C GLY A 261 -16.74 55.81 -30.08
N HIS A 262 -16.52 54.50 -30.00
CA HIS A 262 -16.05 53.82 -28.79
C HIS A 262 -15.30 52.53 -29.14
N TRP A 263 -14.42 52.06 -28.25
CA TRP A 263 -13.72 50.80 -28.42
C TRP A 263 -14.40 49.67 -27.66
N LYS A 264 -14.03 48.41 -27.91
CA LYS A 264 -14.67 47.22 -27.30
C LYS A 264 -14.77 47.30 -25.77
N LYS A 265 -13.78 47.93 -25.11
CA LYS A 265 -13.74 48.12 -23.66
C LYS A 265 -14.84 49.05 -23.13
N ASP A 266 -15.30 49.98 -23.95
CA ASP A 266 -16.28 51.01 -23.58
C ASP A 266 -17.65 50.75 -24.22
N CYS A 267 -17.91 49.52 -24.68
CA CYS A 267 -19.14 49.20 -25.37
C CYS A 267 -20.34 49.22 -24.41
N PRO A 268 -21.35 50.10 -24.62
CA PRO A 268 -22.52 50.20 -23.75
C PRO A 268 -23.31 48.88 -23.68
N LYS A 269 -23.29 48.10 -24.76
CA LYS A 269 -23.95 46.79 -24.84
C LYS A 269 -23.26 45.70 -24.01
N LEU A 270 -21.98 45.86 -23.64
CA LEU A 270 -21.30 44.96 -22.70
C LEU A 270 -21.68 45.30 -21.26
N LYS A 271 -21.68 46.60 -20.89
CA LYS A 271 -21.97 47.07 -19.53
C LYS A 271 -23.41 46.77 -19.09
N ASN A 272 -24.38 46.77 -20.00
CA ASN A 272 -25.75 46.35 -19.66
C ASN A 272 -25.88 44.84 -19.43
N LYS A 273 -24.99 44.02 -19.99
CA LYS A 273 -25.00 42.56 -19.80
C LYS A 273 -24.40 42.13 -18.46
N GLU A 274 -23.56 42.97 -17.86
CA GLU A 274 -22.98 42.77 -16.53
C GLU A 274 -23.95 43.20 -15.41
N LYS A 275 -24.83 44.19 -15.67
CA LYS A 275 -25.86 44.61 -14.71
C LYS A 275 -27.02 43.62 -14.54
N GLU A 276 -27.19 42.66 -15.45
CA GLU A 276 -28.17 41.56 -15.31
C GLU A 276 -27.63 40.34 -14.54
N LYS A 277 -26.35 40.33 -14.14
CA LYS A 277 -25.71 39.24 -13.37
C LYS A 277 -25.31 39.60 -11.93
N ALA A 278 -25.85 40.69 -11.38
CA ALA A 278 -25.63 41.09 -9.98
C ALA A 278 -26.69 40.49 -9.04
N GLY A 279 -26.83 39.16 -9.06
CA GLY A 279 -27.83 38.44 -8.26
C GLY A 279 -27.52 36.96 -8.15
N SER A 280 -26.41 36.60 -7.51
CA SER A 280 -26.22 35.26 -6.95
C SER A 280 -25.15 35.31 -5.86
N GLU A 281 -25.59 35.02 -4.64
CA GLU A 281 -24.87 35.12 -3.38
C GLU A 281 -23.66 34.17 -3.30
N ALA A 282 -22.65 34.63 -2.57
CA ALA A 282 -21.49 33.84 -2.21
C ALA A 282 -21.86 32.77 -1.18
N ASN A 283 -21.64 31.49 -1.50
CA ASN A 283 -21.68 30.42 -0.52
C ASN A 283 -20.26 29.96 -0.18
N VAL A 284 -19.89 30.24 1.07
CA VAL A 284 -18.75 29.67 1.79
C VAL A 284 -19.07 28.21 2.06
N ALA A 285 -18.24 27.28 1.57
CA ALA A 285 -18.32 25.88 1.95
C ALA A 285 -17.55 25.66 3.26
N LYS A 286 -18.32 25.28 4.29
CA LYS A 286 -17.90 24.88 5.63
C LYS A 286 -17.32 23.45 5.54
N SER A 287 -16.18 23.21 6.17
CA SER A 287 -15.63 21.88 6.41
C SER A 287 -16.53 21.09 7.35
N GLY A 288 -16.78 19.82 7.02
CA GLY A 288 -17.40 18.81 7.88
C GLY A 288 -16.87 17.44 7.45
N ASP A 289 -16.53 16.64 8.45
CA ASP A 289 -15.57 15.54 8.44
C ASP A 289 -16.00 14.26 7.69
N GLU A 290 -14.96 13.50 7.33
CA GLU A 290 -14.84 12.03 7.29
C GLU A 290 -15.87 11.20 6.50
N ASP A 291 -15.47 10.79 5.30
CA ASP A 291 -15.54 9.40 4.83
C ASP A 291 -14.50 9.20 3.71
N PHE A 292 -13.43 8.45 4.00
CA PHE A 292 -12.32 8.20 3.09
C PHE A 292 -12.70 7.08 2.10
N GLU A 293 -13.45 7.38 1.05
CA GLU A 293 -13.75 6.43 -0.02
C GLU A 293 -12.64 6.47 -1.08
N PHE A 294 -11.69 5.53 -0.97
CA PHE A 294 -10.58 5.36 -1.91
C PHE A 294 -11.08 4.67 -3.19
N ALA A 295 -11.43 5.45 -4.22
CA ALA A 295 -11.75 4.94 -5.54
C ALA A 295 -10.49 4.93 -6.44
N LEU A 296 -9.91 3.74 -6.66
CA LEU A 296 -8.80 3.56 -7.61
C LEU A 296 -9.35 3.19 -8.99
N ALA A 297 -9.32 4.13 -9.92
CA ALA A 297 -9.63 3.85 -11.34
C ALA A 297 -8.32 3.74 -12.14
N SER A 298 -7.97 2.51 -12.55
CA SER A 298 -6.91 2.27 -13.53
C SER A 298 -7.55 2.14 -14.92
N SER A 299 -7.17 2.99 -15.87
CA SER A 299 -7.58 2.86 -17.27
C SER A 299 -6.37 2.54 -18.15
N SER A 300 -6.34 1.34 -18.71
CA SER A 300 -5.46 0.98 -19.82
C SER A 300 -6.17 1.29 -21.14
N ALA A 301 -5.51 2.07 -22.00
CA ALA A 301 -6.09 2.62 -23.22
C ALA A 301 -5.95 1.70 -24.46
N ASP A 302 -5.76 0.39 -24.26
CA ASP A 302 -5.64 -0.58 -25.35
C ASP A 302 -6.80 -1.57 -25.32
N GLY A 303 -7.54 -1.64 -26.44
CA GLY A 303 -8.82 -2.33 -26.61
C GLY A 303 -8.82 -3.87 -26.50
N HIS A 304 -7.84 -4.46 -25.82
CA HIS A 304 -7.77 -5.88 -25.49
C HIS A 304 -7.06 -6.09 -24.15
N SER A 305 -7.62 -5.59 -23.05
CA SER A 305 -7.11 -5.91 -21.72
C SER A 305 -7.60 -7.29 -21.28
N THR A 306 -6.71 -8.28 -21.26
CA THR A 306 -6.89 -9.56 -20.52
C THR A 306 -6.65 -9.36 -19.02
N GLU A 307 -6.95 -8.18 -18.49
CA GLU A 307 -6.65 -7.77 -17.12
C GLU A 307 -7.96 -7.69 -16.35
N TRP A 308 -8.01 -8.35 -15.19
CA TRP A 308 -9.17 -8.30 -14.30
C TRP A 308 -9.15 -6.99 -13.51
N ILE A 309 -10.13 -6.13 -13.74
CA ILE A 309 -10.32 -4.92 -12.95
C ILE A 309 -11.35 -5.22 -11.86
N LEU A 310 -10.92 -5.15 -10.60
CA LEU A 310 -11.80 -5.30 -9.45
C LEU A 310 -12.37 -3.91 -9.08
N ASP A 311 -13.65 -3.71 -9.39
CA ASP A 311 -14.40 -2.51 -8.99
C ASP A 311 -15.26 -2.84 -7.77
N SER A 312 -14.85 -2.37 -6.59
CA SER A 312 -15.60 -2.57 -5.33
C SER A 312 -16.92 -1.78 -5.28
N GLY A 313 -17.14 -0.84 -6.20
CA GLY A 313 -18.36 -0.06 -6.32
C GLY A 313 -19.38 -0.61 -7.33
N CYS A 314 -19.07 -1.71 -8.02
CA CYS A 314 -19.98 -2.26 -9.02
C CYS A 314 -21.05 -3.17 -8.39
N THR A 315 -22.29 -3.08 -8.89
CA THR A 315 -23.37 -4.01 -8.50
C THR A 315 -23.22 -5.39 -9.15
N TYR A 316 -22.56 -5.43 -10.31
CA TYR A 316 -22.29 -6.65 -11.08
C TYR A 316 -20.91 -6.56 -11.73
N HIS A 317 -20.08 -7.57 -11.53
CA HIS A 317 -18.82 -7.73 -12.26
C HIS A 317 -19.10 -8.27 -13.66
N MET A 318 -18.51 -7.66 -14.69
CA MET A 318 -18.70 -8.05 -16.09
C MET A 318 -17.36 -8.50 -16.68
N CYS A 319 -17.35 -9.64 -17.39
CA CYS A 319 -16.16 -10.15 -18.08
C CYS A 319 -16.47 -10.39 -19.56
N PRO A 320 -15.73 -9.78 -20.51
CA PRO A 320 -15.95 -10.00 -21.93
C PRO A 320 -15.38 -11.35 -22.45
N ILE A 321 -14.62 -12.07 -21.63
CA ILE A 321 -13.92 -13.31 -22.03
C ILE A 321 -14.61 -14.52 -21.41
N ARG A 322 -15.50 -15.14 -22.19
CA ARG A 322 -16.24 -16.34 -21.79
C ARG A 322 -15.35 -17.55 -21.49
N GLU A 323 -14.21 -17.66 -22.18
CA GLU A 323 -13.29 -18.80 -22.06
C GLU A 323 -12.61 -18.92 -20.70
N TRP A 324 -12.71 -17.89 -19.85
CA TRP A 324 -12.16 -17.91 -18.49
C TRP A 324 -13.03 -18.64 -17.48
N PHE A 325 -14.27 -19.00 -17.84
CA PHE A 325 -15.21 -19.67 -16.94
C PHE A 325 -15.29 -21.16 -17.27
N SER A 326 -15.23 -22.01 -16.23
CA SER A 326 -15.34 -23.47 -16.36
C SER A 326 -16.78 -23.96 -16.64
N SER A 327 -17.78 -23.13 -16.33
CA SER A 327 -19.20 -23.42 -16.53
C SER A 327 -19.98 -22.11 -16.65
N PHE A 328 -21.04 -22.09 -17.47
CA PHE A 328 -21.94 -20.93 -17.62
C PHE A 328 -23.40 -21.42 -17.60
N GLU A 329 -24.28 -20.58 -17.08
CA GLU A 329 -25.74 -20.76 -17.13
C GLU A 329 -26.33 -19.49 -17.74
N GLU A 330 -27.10 -19.61 -18.81
CA GLU A 330 -27.74 -18.47 -19.46
C GLU A 330 -28.90 -18.00 -18.59
N LEU A 331 -28.87 -16.74 -18.18
CA LEU A 331 -29.91 -16.13 -17.37
C LEU A 331 -30.61 -15.06 -18.19
N ASP A 332 -31.95 -15.07 -18.19
CA ASP A 332 -32.74 -14.03 -18.84
C ASP A 332 -32.66 -12.74 -17.98
N GLY A 333 -31.53 -12.03 -18.15
CA GLY A 333 -31.07 -10.96 -17.27
C GLY A 333 -31.74 -9.62 -17.55
N GLY A 334 -32.18 -8.97 -16.48
CA GLY A 334 -32.77 -7.63 -16.51
C GLY A 334 -31.80 -6.51 -16.92
N VAL A 335 -32.25 -5.26 -16.73
CA VAL A 335 -31.53 -4.06 -17.17
C VAL A 335 -30.39 -3.72 -16.21
N VAL A 336 -29.16 -3.57 -16.73
CA VAL A 336 -28.00 -3.08 -15.97
C VAL A 336 -27.81 -1.59 -16.25
N LEU A 337 -27.63 -0.79 -15.18
CA LEU A 337 -27.42 0.65 -15.26
C LEU A 337 -25.90 0.93 -15.22
N MET A 338 -25.36 1.48 -16.29
CA MET A 338 -23.96 1.92 -16.38
C MET A 338 -23.88 3.41 -16.05
N GLY A 339 -23.60 3.74 -14.79
CA GLY A 339 -23.51 5.13 -14.33
C GLY A 339 -24.83 5.91 -14.43
N LYS A 340 -24.77 7.24 -14.24
CA LYS A 340 -25.97 8.08 -14.12
C LYS A 340 -26.74 8.32 -15.44
N ILE A 341 -26.35 7.79 -16.59
CA ILE A 341 -27.10 8.00 -17.83
C ILE A 341 -27.01 6.77 -18.76
N MET A 342 -28.19 6.17 -18.98
CA MET A 342 -28.61 5.15 -19.96
C MET A 342 -28.64 3.67 -19.53
N PRO A 343 -29.81 2.99 -19.61
CA PRO A 343 -29.93 1.56 -19.43
C PRO A 343 -29.42 0.79 -20.66
N ALA A 344 -28.55 -0.20 -20.43
CA ALA A 344 -28.15 -1.16 -21.45
C ALA A 344 -28.86 -2.50 -21.19
N LYS A 345 -29.50 -3.07 -22.21
CA LYS A 345 -30.00 -4.45 -22.16
C LYS A 345 -28.84 -5.41 -22.41
N HIS A 346 -28.65 -6.38 -21.53
CA HIS A 346 -27.66 -7.44 -21.71
C HIS A 346 -28.35 -8.79 -21.81
N LYS A 347 -27.71 -9.74 -22.51
CA LYS A 347 -28.00 -11.16 -22.39
C LYS A 347 -26.79 -11.78 -21.69
N GLY A 348 -27.01 -12.40 -20.54
CA GLY A 348 -25.97 -12.98 -19.68
C GLY A 348 -25.84 -14.48 -19.88
#